data_AF-A0A0R3Q7L5-F1
#
_entry.id   AF-A0A0R3Q7L5-F1
#
_cell.length_a   1.000
_cell.length_b   1.000
_cell.length_c   1.000
_cell.angle_alpha   90.00
_cell.angle_beta   90.00
_cell.angle_gamma   90.00
#
_symmetry.space_group_name_H-M   'P 1'
#
loop_
_entity.id
_entity.type
_entity.pdbx_description
1 polymer ?
#
loop_
_entity_poly.entity_id
_entity_poly.type
_entity_poly.pdbx_seq_one_letter_code
_entity_poly.pdbx_strand_id
1 'polypeptide(L)'
;MLLLLTLSFINKLVSMTRSSFAELEGQLHQDLLYGYNKIPRPIKNSTDVLTVNLGASLIRIIDVDEKNQILTTNLWLEMQWNDSKLTWDPSKYGGITALHIPSDQIWTPDLVLYNKCEL
;
A
#
# COMPACT_ATOMS: atom_id res chain seq x y z
N MET A 1 -27.42 36.63 5.84
CA MET A 1 -27.05 36.24 7.22
C MET A 1 -27.34 34.76 7.49
N LEU A 2 -28.53 34.21 7.23
CA LEU A 2 -28.84 32.77 7.37
C LEU A 2 -27.97 31.82 6.52
N LEU A 3 -27.72 32.15 5.24
CA LEU A 3 -26.95 31.29 4.33
C LEU A 3 -25.46 31.11 4.74
N LEU A 4 -24.88 32.11 5.41
CA LEU A 4 -23.50 32.07 5.90
C LEU A 4 -23.38 31.21 7.17
N LEU A 5 -24.40 31.24 8.03
CA LEU A 5 -24.48 30.40 9.22
C LEU A 5 -24.62 28.92 8.86
N THR A 6 -25.43 28.60 7.85
CA THR A 6 -25.57 27.21 7.37
C THR A 6 -24.28 26.69 6.77
N LEU A 7 -23.54 27.50 6.00
CA LEU A 7 -22.25 27.11 5.44
C LEU A 7 -21.21 26.87 6.54
N SER A 8 -21.16 27.74 7.56
CA SER A 8 -20.28 27.58 8.72
C SER A 8 -20.60 26.30 9.51
N PHE A 9 -21.88 25.98 9.68
CA PHE A 9 -22.31 24.77 10.38
C PHE A 9 -21.94 23.50 9.61
N ILE A 10 -22.13 23.50 8.29
CA ILE A 10 -21.71 22.39 7.42
C ILE A 10 -20.19 22.20 7.49
N ASN A 11 -19.40 23.28 7.39
CA ASN A 11 -17.94 23.19 7.50
C ASN A 11 -17.49 22.64 8.86
N LYS A 12 -18.18 23.01 9.96
CA LYS A 12 -17.88 22.51 11.31
C LYS A 12 -18.24 21.02 11.46
N LEU A 13 -19.35 20.58 10.89
CA LEU A 13 -19.72 19.16 10.83
C LEU A 13 -18.71 18.37 9.99
N VAL A 14 -18.33 18.88 8.82
CA VAL A 14 -17.33 18.25 7.93
C VAL A 14 -15.95 18.18 8.60
N SER A 15 -15.53 19.21 9.35
CA SER A 15 -14.28 19.16 10.11
C SER A 15 -14.32 18.15 11.25
N MET A 16 -15.47 18.04 11.93
CA MET A 16 -15.66 17.10 13.05
C MET A 16 -15.68 15.64 12.57
N THR A 17 -16.32 15.37 11.43
CA THR A 17 -16.31 14.03 10.83
C THR A 17 -14.94 13.67 10.26
N ARG A 18 -14.19 14.64 9.71
CA ARG A 18 -12.79 14.42 9.30
C ARG A 18 -11.88 14.12 10.47
N SER A 19 -12.02 14.83 11.61
CA SER A 19 -11.22 14.53 12.79
C SER A 19 -11.50 13.14 13.34
N SER A 20 -12.76 12.71 13.36
CA SER A 20 -13.09 11.34 13.79
C SER A 20 -12.56 10.27 12.83
N PHE A 21 -12.57 10.54 11.52
CA PHE A 21 -12.07 9.57 10.54
C PHE A 21 -10.55 9.40 10.61
N ALA A 22 -9.81 10.50 10.74
CA ALA A 22 -8.36 10.45 10.92
C ALA A 22 -7.95 9.74 12.23
N GLU A 23 -8.74 9.92 13.30
CA GLU A 23 -8.51 9.22 14.56
C GLU A 23 -8.74 7.70 14.41
N LEU A 24 -9.84 7.29 13.75
CA LEU A 24 -10.13 5.88 13.49
C LEU A 24 -9.11 5.23 12.54
N GLU A 25 -8.62 5.97 11.55
CA GLU A 25 -7.54 5.52 10.66
C GLU A 25 -6.24 5.29 11.44
N GLY A 26 -5.90 6.22 12.35
CA GLY A 26 -4.76 6.07 13.26
C GLY A 26 -4.89 4.89 14.23
N GLN A 27 -6.09 4.68 14.78
CA GLN A 27 -6.40 3.53 15.63
C GLN A 27 -6.27 2.22 14.86
N LEU A 28 -6.87 2.12 13.67
CA LEU A 28 -6.76 0.94 12.79
C LEU A 28 -5.30 0.63 12.46
N HIS A 29 -4.52 1.66 12.12
CA HIS A 29 -3.09 1.50 11.83
C HIS A 29 -2.34 0.91 13.03
N GLN A 30 -2.59 1.43 14.23
CA GLN A 30 -1.95 0.89 15.43
C GLN A 30 -2.39 -0.54 15.73
N ASP A 31 -3.69 -0.83 15.64
CA ASP A 31 -4.23 -2.17 15.92
C ASP A 31 -3.68 -3.23 14.96
N LEU A 32 -3.56 -2.90 13.67
CA LEU A 32 -3.03 -3.82 12.66
C LEU A 32 -1.53 -4.06 12.79
N LEU A 33 -0.75 -3.02 13.13
CA LEU A 33 0.70 -3.12 13.21
C LEU A 33 1.20 -3.50 14.61
N TYR A 34 0.35 -3.46 15.64
CA TYR A 34 0.71 -3.90 16.98
C TYR A 34 1.10 -5.39 16.98
N GLY A 35 2.39 -5.66 17.17
CA GLY A 35 2.92 -7.03 17.15
C GLY A 35 3.02 -7.66 15.75
N TYR A 36 2.81 -6.89 14.68
CA TYR A 36 3.03 -7.36 13.32
C TYR A 36 4.53 -7.61 13.09
N ASN A 37 4.89 -8.85 12.78
CA ASN A 37 6.25 -9.22 12.41
C ASN A 37 6.36 -9.37 10.89
N LYS A 38 7.12 -8.46 10.27
CA LYS A 38 7.37 -8.41 8.82
C LYS A 38 8.38 -9.43 8.29
N ILE A 39 9.07 -10.17 9.16
CA ILE A 39 10.07 -11.17 8.75
C ILE A 39 9.39 -12.41 8.14
N PRO A 40 8.45 -13.09 8.83
CA PRO A 40 7.79 -14.26 8.26
C PRO A 40 6.70 -13.89 7.26
N ARG A 41 6.57 -14.73 6.23
CA ARG A 41 5.49 -14.65 5.22
C ARG A 41 4.10 -14.61 5.88
N PRO A 42 3.20 -13.71 5.47
CA PRO A 42 1.93 -13.46 6.16
C PRO A 42 0.80 -14.41 5.73
N ILE A 43 0.94 -15.67 6.13
CA ILE A 43 -0.02 -16.76 5.88
C ILE A 43 -0.62 -17.31 7.17
N LYS A 44 -1.81 -17.92 7.07
CA LYS A 44 -2.51 -18.55 8.21
C LYS A 44 -1.89 -19.90 8.56
N ASN A 45 -1.73 -20.79 7.58
CA ASN A 45 -1.05 -22.08 7.76
C ASN A 45 0.26 -22.10 6.98
N SER A 46 1.30 -22.70 7.57
CA SER A 46 2.66 -22.78 6.97
C SER A 46 2.69 -23.40 5.57
N THR A 47 1.75 -24.31 5.30
CA THR A 47 1.57 -25.03 4.04
C THR A 47 0.90 -24.20 2.94
N ASP A 48 0.26 -23.08 3.28
CA ASP A 48 -0.49 -22.29 2.32
C ASP A 48 0.47 -21.54 1.40
N VAL A 49 0.08 -21.36 0.14
CA VAL A 49 0.84 -20.58 -0.85
C VAL A 49 0.44 -19.11 -0.75
N LEU A 50 1.43 -18.20 -0.80
CA LEU A 50 1.19 -16.78 -1.00
C LEU A 50 1.48 -16.46 -2.47
N THR A 51 0.44 -16.08 -3.20
CA THR A 51 0.54 -15.68 -4.61
C THR A 51 0.86 -14.19 -4.69
N VAL A 52 1.91 -13.85 -5.44
CA VAL A 52 2.26 -12.47 -5.79
C VAL A 52 1.93 -12.26 -7.27
N ASN A 53 1.04 -11.33 -7.54
CA ASN A 53 0.77 -10.87 -8.89
C ASN A 53 1.74 -9.74 -9.20
N LEU A 54 2.55 -9.91 -10.24
CA LEU A 54 3.54 -8.94 -10.69
C LEU A 54 3.12 -8.37 -12.04
N GLY A 55 3.07 -7.05 -12.12
CA GLY A 55 2.93 -6.28 -13.34
C GLY A 55 4.17 -5.43 -13.59
N ALA A 56 4.54 -5.26 -14.85
CA ALA A 56 5.60 -4.35 -15.26
C ALA A 56 5.13 -3.58 -16.48
N SER A 57 5.12 -2.25 -16.39
CA SER A 57 4.79 -1.35 -17.48
C SER A 57 6.04 -0.61 -17.93
N LEU A 58 6.37 -0.72 -19.21
CA LEU A 58 7.48 0.03 -19.79
C LEU A 58 7.13 1.52 -19.83
N ILE A 59 7.88 2.33 -19.10
CA ILE A 59 7.75 3.79 -19.16
C ILE A 59 8.57 4.31 -20.33
N ARG A 60 9.85 3.92 -20.40
CA ARG A 60 10.79 4.44 -21.41
C ARG A 60 11.96 3.50 -21.66
N ILE A 61 12.39 3.43 -22.91
CA ILE A 61 13.71 2.92 -23.31
C ILE A 61 14.68 4.10 -23.25
N ILE A 62 15.68 3.99 -22.38
CA ILE A 62 16.67 5.05 -22.16
C ILE A 62 17.80 4.92 -23.18
N ASP A 63 18.32 3.71 -23.37
CA ASP A 63 19.43 3.45 -24.28
C ASP A 63 19.46 1.98 -24.72
N VAL A 64 20.05 1.74 -25.90
CA VAL A 64 20.32 0.41 -26.46
C VAL A 64 21.77 0.38 -26.93
N ASP A 65 22.63 -0.29 -26.18
CA ASP A 65 24.01 -0.58 -26.59
C ASP A 65 24.05 -1.93 -27.29
N GLU A 66 23.93 -1.90 -28.62
CA GLU A 66 23.92 -3.10 -29.45
C GLU A 66 25.25 -3.87 -29.40
N LYS A 67 26.38 -3.15 -29.22
CA LYS A 67 27.72 -3.75 -29.19
C LYS A 67 27.92 -4.56 -27.90
N ASN A 68 27.47 -4.01 -26.78
CA ASN A 68 27.57 -4.66 -25.48
C ASN A 68 26.32 -5.48 -25.10
N GLN A 69 25.28 -5.47 -25.95
CA GLN A 69 23.99 -6.14 -25.74
C GLN A 69 23.25 -5.68 -24.46
N ILE A 70 23.32 -4.38 -24.16
CA ILE A 70 22.73 -3.79 -22.96
C ILE A 70 21.49 -2.98 -23.36
N LEU A 71 20.38 -3.24 -22.68
CA LEU A 71 19.15 -2.45 -22.77
C LEU A 71 18.93 -1.73 -21.43
N THR A 72 18.90 -0.40 -21.47
CA THR A 72 18.61 0.44 -20.29
C THR A 72 17.18 0.95 -20.37
N THR A 73 16.33 0.58 -19.42
CA THR A 73 14.88 0.94 -19.42
C THR A 73 14.42 1.44 -18.06
N ASN A 74 13.41 2.31 -18.08
CA ASN A 74 12.62 2.66 -16.89
C ASN A 74 11.29 1.89 -16.93
N LEU A 75 11.02 1.12 -15.86
CA LEU A 75 9.81 0.32 -15.71
C LEU A 75 9.03 0.79 -14.49
N TRP A 76 7.70 0.84 -14.61
CA TRP A 76 6.79 0.90 -13.47
C TRP A 76 6.47 -0.53 -13.04
N LEU A 77 6.88 -0.92 -11.83
CA LEU A 77 6.60 -2.23 -11.27
C LEU A 77 5.41 -2.16 -10.32
N GLU A 78 4.45 -3.06 -10.50
CA GLU A 78 3.30 -3.22 -9.62
C GLU A 78 3.31 -4.62 -9.02
N MET A 79 3.13 -4.70 -7.71
CA MET A 79 3.02 -5.96 -6.99
C MET A 79 1.76 -5.97 -6.16
N GLN A 80 1.01 -7.07 -6.25
CA GLN A 80 -0.18 -7.29 -5.44
C GLN A 80 -0.11 -8.66 -4.78
N TRP A 81 -0.32 -8.68 -3.47
CA TRP A 81 -0.44 -9.90 -2.67
C TRP A 81 -1.49 -9.71 -1.59
N ASN A 82 -1.92 -10.81 -0.97
CA ASN A 82 -2.86 -10.81 0.15
C ASN A 82 -2.13 -11.14 1.44
N ASP A 83 -2.11 -10.19 2.39
CA ASP A 83 -1.59 -10.40 3.74
C ASP A 83 -2.73 -10.83 4.66
N SER A 84 -2.69 -12.09 5.13
CA SER A 84 -3.76 -12.64 5.96
C SER A 84 -3.84 -12.07 7.38
N LYS A 85 -2.80 -11.34 7.84
CA LYS A 85 -2.73 -10.71 9.17
C LYS A 85 -3.25 -9.28 9.13
N LEU A 86 -3.16 -8.59 7.99
CA LEU A 86 -3.65 -7.22 7.80
C LEU A 86 -5.13 -7.22 7.37
N THR A 87 -6.00 -7.78 8.20
CA THR A 87 -7.44 -7.85 7.93
C THR A 87 -8.23 -7.24 9.08
N TRP A 88 -9.30 -6.51 8.77
CA TRP A 88 -10.16 -5.88 9.75
C TRP A 88 -11.61 -5.86 9.29
N ASP A 89 -12.51 -5.52 10.22
CA ASP A 89 -13.92 -5.27 9.94
C ASP A 89 -14.13 -3.75 9.76
N PRO A 90 -14.45 -3.28 8.53
CA PRO A 90 -14.65 -1.86 8.27
C PRO A 90 -15.68 -1.20 9.17
N SER A 91 -16.69 -1.94 9.65
CA SER A 91 -17.75 -1.39 10.50
C SER A 91 -17.26 -0.90 11.86
N LYS A 92 -16.13 -1.43 12.35
CA LYS A 92 -15.50 -1.03 13.61
C LYS A 92 -14.66 0.25 13.49
N TYR A 93 -14.29 0.64 12.27
CA TYR A 93 -13.40 1.77 12.00
C TYR A 93 -14.05 2.78 11.05
N GLY A 94 -15.34 3.06 11.24
CA GLY A 94 -16.03 4.12 10.49
C GLY A 94 -16.18 3.84 8.99
N GLY A 95 -16.10 2.58 8.57
CA GLY A 95 -16.23 2.16 7.17
C GLY A 95 -14.93 2.24 6.35
N ILE A 96 -13.76 2.35 6.99
CA ILE A 96 -12.48 2.33 6.28
C ILE A 96 -12.28 0.99 5.58
N THR A 97 -12.13 1.01 4.25
CA THR A 97 -11.88 -0.18 3.42
C THR A 97 -10.47 -0.23 2.83
N ALA A 98 -9.72 0.87 2.92
CA ALA A 98 -8.35 0.97 2.43
C ALA A 98 -7.52 1.80 3.42
N LEU A 99 -6.31 1.32 3.70
CA LEU A 99 -5.34 1.97 4.57
C LEU A 99 -4.00 1.98 3.86
N HIS A 100 -3.32 3.12 3.85
CA HIS A 100 -1.99 3.25 3.26
C HIS A 100 -0.93 3.05 4.35
N ILE A 101 -0.09 2.03 4.20
CA ILE A 101 1.00 1.72 5.11
C ILE A 101 2.32 1.77 4.33
N PRO A 102 3.38 2.40 4.86
CA PRO A 102 4.71 2.32 4.26
C PRO A 102 5.17 0.87 4.09
N SER A 103 5.68 0.52 2.91
CA SER A 103 6.05 -0.86 2.58
C SER A 103 7.15 -1.43 3.48
N ASP A 104 7.98 -0.58 4.07
CA ASP A 104 9.04 -0.98 5.00
C ASP A 104 8.52 -1.43 6.37
N GLN A 105 7.24 -1.20 6.68
CA GLN A 105 6.61 -1.64 7.94
C GLN A 105 5.92 -2.99 7.83
N ILE A 106 5.69 -3.48 6.62
CA ILE A 106 4.98 -4.74 6.34
C ILE A 106 5.90 -5.75 5.64
N TRP A 107 5.48 -7.01 5.61
CA TRP A 107 6.16 -8.00 4.78
C TRP A 107 6.00 -7.61 3.31
N THR A 108 7.11 -7.62 2.58
CA THR A 108 7.16 -7.34 1.14
C THR A 108 7.90 -8.51 0.48
N PRO A 109 7.43 -9.04 -0.67
CA PRO A 109 8.13 -10.11 -1.35
C PRO A 109 9.49 -9.63 -1.91
N ASP A 110 10.49 -10.49 -1.82
CA ASP A 110 11.79 -10.24 -2.44
C ASP A 110 11.70 -10.43 -3.96
N LEU A 111 12.11 -9.42 -4.73
CA LEU A 111 12.15 -9.46 -6.19
C LEU A 111 13.57 -9.15 -6.68
N VAL A 112 14.11 -10.01 -7.53
CA VAL A 112 15.45 -9.84 -8.11
C VAL A 112 15.40 -10.01 -9.62
N LEU A 113 16.04 -9.10 -10.34
CA LEU A 113 16.25 -9.22 -11.79
C LEU A 113 17.50 -10.07 -12.04
N TYR A 114 17.31 -11.29 -12.54
CA TYR A 114 18.43 -12.19 -12.85
C TYR A 114 19.32 -11.66 -13.98
N ASN A 115 18.72 -11.11 -15.02
CA ASN A 115 19.45 -10.57 -16.17
C ASN A 115 19.80 -9.09 -15.97
N LYS A 116 20.29 -8.75 -14.77
CA LYS A 116 20.82 -7.41 -14.51
C LYS A 116 22.22 -7.30 -15.12
N CYS A 117 22.50 -6.17 -15.77
CA CYS A 117 23.86 -5.82 -16.19
C CYS A 117 24.31 -4.64 -15.32
N GLU A 118 25.44 -4.80 -14.62
CA GLU A 118 26.09 -3.72 -13.88
C GLU A 118 27.26 -3.23 -14.75
N LEU A 119 27.31 -1.90 -15.00
CA LEU A 119 28.42 -1.24 -15.68
C LEU A 119 29.62 -1.09 -14.74
#